data_AF-A0A1H7WF20-F1
#
_entry.id   AF-A0A1H7WF20-F1
#
_cell.length_a   1.000
_cell.length_b   1.000
_cell.length_c   1.000
_cell.angle_alpha   90.00
_cell.angle_beta   90.00
_cell.angle_gamma   90.00
#
_symmetry.space_group_name_H-M   'P 1'
#
loop_
_entity.id
_entity.type
_entity.pdbx_description
1 polymer ?
#
loop_
_entity_poly.entity_id
_entity_poly.type
_entity_poly.pdbx_seq_one_letter_code
_entity_poly.pdbx_strand_id
1 'polypeptide(L)'
;MKTGFLSILLLAFLSCKKENIVSNGNQNNFKKTISENSKDQSQIPQKVKERVFNFQTELCDNKGYFDSNKYSKEQLEDTYILWFKMGGSLLSTPSVFNLNNLQKVRVEKDAILAQLDRDFFNQKKILENLKPVNDSFWENVRVQKLQELIYEYEFKKTEIKAFSNPSVLMNYKISKECENFAKALNSNDAQMVEEWKKLREEMSKRNSNPQRIMDEFEERLNSTEKNDFATIDLITFGWGNCANDHIKRVEYDEKMYKKFNSLFTKIDSECDEP
;
A
#
# COMPACT_ATOMS: atom_id res chain seq x y z
N MET A 1 -13.50 47.46 36.90
CA MET A 1 -14.32 46.23 36.88
C MET A 1 -13.35 45.06 36.78
N LYS A 2 -12.90 44.49 37.90
CA LYS A 2 -13.47 43.34 38.63
C LYS A 2 -13.61 42.06 37.76
N THR A 3 -12.71 41.11 38.08
CA THR A 3 -12.91 39.65 38.24
C THR A 3 -13.28 38.82 36.99
N GLY A 4 -12.75 37.60 36.79
CA GLY A 4 -12.02 36.75 37.73
C GLY A 4 -11.39 35.50 37.11
N PHE A 5 -10.61 34.87 37.98
CA PHE A 5 -9.91 33.59 37.84
C PHE A 5 -10.86 32.39 37.71
N LEU A 6 -10.41 31.33 37.04
CA LEU A 6 -10.65 29.97 37.53
C LEU A 6 -9.49 29.05 37.13
N SER A 7 -8.72 28.64 38.15
CA SER A 7 -7.76 27.53 38.12
C SER A 7 -8.52 26.21 38.16
N ILE A 8 -8.05 25.21 37.40
CA ILE A 8 -8.34 23.80 37.68
C ILE A 8 -7.04 23.09 38.04
N LEU A 9 -7.03 22.61 39.29
CA LEU A 9 -6.08 21.70 39.92
C LEU A 9 -6.03 20.37 39.15
N LEU A 10 -4.83 19.83 38.92
CA LEU A 10 -4.62 18.40 38.68
C LEU A 10 -3.53 17.91 39.62
N LEU A 11 -3.98 17.17 40.64
CA LEU A 11 -3.17 16.46 41.61
C LEU A 11 -2.62 15.18 40.98
N ALA A 12 -1.34 14.93 41.26
CA ALA A 12 -0.61 13.72 40.93
C ALA A 12 -0.80 12.65 42.01
N PHE A 13 -0.82 11.37 41.59
CA PHE A 13 -0.35 10.20 42.36
C PHE A 13 0.23 9.21 41.31
N LEU A 14 1.56 9.02 41.28
CA LEU A 14 2.32 7.89 41.85
C LEU A 14 1.87 6.53 41.28
N SER A 15 2.70 5.56 40.90
CA SER A 15 4.15 5.32 40.79
C SER A 15 4.23 3.83 40.40
N CYS A 16 5.22 3.38 39.62
CA CYS A 16 6.05 2.25 40.08
C CYS A 16 7.24 1.99 39.18
N LYS A 17 8.32 1.71 39.90
CA LYS A 17 9.73 1.75 39.54
C LYS A 17 10.18 0.35 39.13
N LYS A 18 11.18 0.34 38.25
CA LYS A 18 11.96 -0.83 37.82
C LYS A 18 13.05 -1.08 38.87
N GLU A 19 13.27 -2.33 39.26
CA GLU A 19 14.53 -2.81 39.86
C GLU A 19 14.66 -4.33 39.67
N ASN A 20 15.83 -4.76 39.17
CA ASN A 20 16.29 -6.15 39.08
C ASN A 20 17.05 -6.49 40.36
N ILE A 21 16.87 -7.69 40.92
CA ILE A 21 17.87 -8.37 41.76
C ILE A 21 17.90 -9.85 41.40
N VAL A 22 19.14 -10.36 41.31
CA VAL A 22 19.58 -11.72 41.00
C VAL A 22 19.91 -12.47 42.30
N SER A 23 19.75 -13.80 42.26
CA SER A 23 20.63 -14.86 42.82
C SER A 23 20.16 -15.78 43.96
N ASN A 24 20.55 -17.05 43.74
CA ASN A 24 20.79 -18.20 44.62
C ASN A 24 19.57 -18.90 45.25
N GLY A 25 19.48 -20.23 45.33
CA GLY A 25 20.40 -21.32 44.98
C GLY A 25 19.97 -22.62 45.68
N ASN A 26 20.29 -23.75 45.06
CA ASN A 26 20.43 -25.13 45.59
C ASN A 26 19.23 -25.99 46.06
N GLN A 27 18.99 -27.03 45.25
CA GLN A 27 18.98 -28.47 45.56
C GLN A 27 18.63 -28.96 46.98
N ASN A 28 17.63 -29.83 47.11
CA ASN A 28 17.87 -31.27 47.38
C ASN A 28 16.57 -32.13 47.38
N ASN A 29 16.76 -33.36 46.90
CA ASN A 29 15.79 -34.45 46.80
C ASN A 29 15.30 -35.00 48.15
N PHE A 30 14.04 -35.45 48.23
CA PHE A 30 13.69 -36.66 48.97
C PHE A 30 12.47 -37.39 48.37
N LYS A 31 12.62 -38.70 48.19
CA LYS A 31 11.66 -39.69 47.64
C LYS A 31 10.42 -39.85 48.54
N LYS A 32 9.23 -40.16 47.98
CA LYS A 32 8.66 -41.53 47.78
C LYS A 32 7.13 -41.52 47.50
N THR A 33 6.73 -42.30 46.49
CA THR A 33 5.55 -43.21 46.43
C THR A 33 4.13 -42.70 46.12
N ILE A 34 3.68 -43.08 44.91
CA ILE A 34 2.37 -43.62 44.45
C ILE A 34 1.08 -42.81 44.71
N SER A 35 0.46 -42.38 43.61
CA SER A 35 -0.97 -42.63 43.34
C SER A 35 -1.20 -42.60 41.83
N GLU A 36 -1.74 -43.69 41.33
CA GLU A 36 -2.31 -43.86 39.99
C GLU A 36 -3.48 -42.90 39.74
N ASN A 37 -3.82 -42.80 38.45
CA ASN A 37 -5.05 -42.26 37.86
C ASN A 37 -5.21 -40.74 37.77
N SER A 38 -4.85 -40.21 36.59
CA SER A 38 -5.72 -39.25 35.91
C SER A 38 -5.52 -39.34 34.40
N LYS A 39 -6.41 -40.11 33.77
CA LYS A 39 -7.01 -39.91 32.45
C LYS A 39 -6.11 -39.21 31.44
N ASP A 40 -5.34 -40.02 30.73
CA ASP A 40 -4.88 -39.72 29.39
C ASP A 40 -6.12 -39.51 28.50
N GLN A 41 -6.53 -38.25 28.34
CA GLN A 41 -7.38 -37.85 27.23
C GLN A 41 -6.52 -37.93 25.98
N SER A 42 -6.30 -39.16 25.49
CA SER A 42 -5.92 -39.41 24.12
C SER A 42 -6.95 -38.71 23.22
N GLN A 43 -6.62 -37.51 22.78
CA GLN A 43 -7.27 -36.87 21.65
C GLN A 43 -7.12 -37.85 20.48
N ILE A 44 -8.21 -38.51 20.12
CA ILE A 44 -8.31 -39.29 18.89
C ILE A 44 -7.79 -38.38 17.77
N PRO A 45 -6.72 -38.75 17.04
CA PRO A 45 -6.20 -37.91 15.98
C PRO A 45 -7.32 -37.66 14.99
N GLN A 46 -7.78 -36.42 14.90
CA GLN A 46 -8.78 -36.02 13.93
C GLN A 46 -8.18 -36.36 12.56
N LYS A 47 -8.75 -37.36 11.87
CA LYS A 47 -8.20 -37.84 10.60
C LYS A 47 -8.14 -36.65 9.64
N VAL A 48 -6.91 -36.23 9.30
CA VAL A 48 -6.66 -35.12 8.37
C VAL A 48 -7.43 -35.42 7.09
N LYS A 49 -8.39 -34.54 6.76
CA LYS A 49 -9.19 -34.70 5.54
C LYS A 49 -8.50 -33.91 4.45
N GLU A 50 -7.45 -34.50 3.91
CA GLU A 50 -6.63 -33.88 2.87
C GLU A 50 -7.45 -33.61 1.60
N ARG A 51 -7.27 -32.43 1.03
CA ARG A 51 -7.81 -32.01 -0.27
C ARG A 51 -6.76 -31.22 -1.04
N VAL A 52 -7.00 -31.04 -2.33
CA VAL A 52 -6.11 -30.31 -3.23
C VAL A 52 -6.73 -28.97 -3.64
N PHE A 53 -5.92 -27.93 -3.66
CA PHE A 53 -6.20 -26.62 -4.24
C PHE A 53 -5.16 -26.34 -5.33
N ASN A 54 -5.63 -26.12 -6.56
CA ASN A 54 -4.75 -25.81 -7.68
C ASN A 54 -4.65 -24.29 -7.83
N PHE A 55 -3.44 -23.77 -7.98
CA PHE A 55 -3.21 -22.35 -8.17
C PHE A 55 -1.99 -22.10 -9.06
N GLN A 56 -1.97 -20.95 -9.71
CA GLN A 56 -0.88 -20.56 -10.59
C GLN A 56 -0.06 -19.47 -9.93
N THR A 57 1.26 -19.62 -10.01
CA THR A 57 2.21 -18.53 -9.81
C THR A 57 2.89 -18.29 -11.15
N GLU A 58 3.56 -17.15 -11.34
CA GLU A 58 4.06 -16.65 -12.64
C GLU A 58 4.39 -17.73 -13.69
N LEU A 59 5.32 -18.64 -13.39
CA LEU A 59 5.77 -19.70 -14.31
C LEU A 59 5.50 -21.12 -13.78
N CYS A 60 4.57 -21.30 -12.84
CA CYS A 60 4.30 -22.62 -12.24
C CYS A 60 2.82 -22.91 -12.05
N ASP A 61 2.42 -24.12 -12.44
CA ASP A 61 1.19 -24.75 -12.02
C ASP A 61 1.43 -25.48 -10.68
N ASN A 62 0.69 -25.10 -9.65
CA ASN A 62 0.88 -25.63 -8.30
C ASN A 62 -0.33 -26.46 -7.85
N LYS A 63 -0.06 -27.56 -7.16
CA LYS A 63 -1.03 -28.41 -6.45
C LYS A 63 -0.73 -28.34 -4.96
N GLY A 64 -1.48 -27.51 -4.23
CA GLY A 64 -1.38 -27.38 -2.78
C GLY A 64 -2.31 -28.35 -2.06
N TYR A 65 -1.75 -29.20 -1.20
CA TYR A 65 -2.51 -30.15 -0.36
C TYR A 65 -2.81 -29.49 0.98
N PHE A 66 -4.05 -29.53 1.45
CA PHE A 66 -4.47 -28.86 2.68
C PHE A 66 -5.42 -29.71 3.52
N ASP A 67 -5.44 -29.45 4.82
CA ASP A 67 -6.39 -30.07 5.75
C ASP A 67 -7.75 -29.36 5.66
N SER A 68 -8.75 -30.03 5.08
CA SER A 68 -10.10 -29.46 4.95
C SER A 68 -10.87 -29.36 6.27
N ASN A 69 -10.29 -29.83 7.39
CA ASN A 69 -10.80 -29.51 8.73
C ASN A 69 -10.33 -28.11 9.21
N LYS A 70 -9.24 -27.56 8.64
CA LYS A 70 -8.69 -26.24 8.99
C LYS A 70 -9.23 -25.13 8.09
N TYR A 71 -9.23 -25.38 6.79
CA TYR A 71 -9.56 -24.37 5.78
C TYR A 71 -10.58 -24.92 4.78
N SER A 72 -11.46 -24.04 4.32
CA SER A 72 -12.30 -24.32 3.16
C SER A 72 -11.58 -23.96 1.86
N LYS A 73 -12.04 -24.53 0.73
CA LYS A 73 -11.53 -24.18 -0.60
C LYS A 73 -11.78 -22.69 -0.92
N GLU A 74 -12.94 -22.15 -0.52
CA GLU A 74 -13.30 -20.74 -0.71
C GLU A 74 -12.32 -19.82 0.01
N GLN A 75 -11.94 -20.13 1.25
CA GLN A 75 -10.94 -19.35 1.99
C GLN A 75 -9.57 -19.34 1.32
N LEU A 76 -9.13 -20.47 0.76
CA LEU A 76 -7.86 -20.56 0.03
C LEU A 76 -7.91 -19.76 -1.27
N GLU A 77 -9.02 -19.84 -2.01
CA GLU A 77 -9.24 -19.05 -3.23
C GLU A 77 -9.24 -17.55 -2.91
N ASP A 78 -9.98 -17.11 -1.89
CA ASP A 78 -10.05 -15.69 -1.53
C ASP A 78 -8.71 -15.15 -1.04
N THR A 79 -7.93 -15.98 -0.36
CA THR A 79 -6.56 -15.64 0.06
C THR A 79 -5.62 -15.54 -1.14
N TYR A 80 -5.76 -16.46 -2.09
CA TYR A 80 -5.01 -16.43 -3.35
C TYR A 80 -5.36 -15.19 -4.19
N ILE A 81 -6.65 -14.85 -4.31
CA ILE A 81 -7.12 -13.63 -4.98
C ILE A 81 -6.52 -12.40 -4.29
N LEU A 82 -6.65 -12.30 -2.96
CA LEU A 82 -6.14 -11.17 -2.18
C LEU A 82 -4.63 -10.95 -2.39
N TRP A 83 -3.85 -12.01 -2.43
CA TRP A 83 -2.42 -11.90 -2.63
C TRP A 83 -2.05 -11.69 -4.09
N PHE A 84 -2.35 -12.64 -4.97
CA PHE A 84 -1.78 -12.68 -6.31
C PHE A 84 -2.55 -11.85 -7.33
N LYS A 85 -3.88 -11.81 -7.24
CA LYS A 85 -4.69 -11.06 -8.23
C LYS A 85 -4.86 -9.60 -7.83
N MET A 86 -4.94 -9.33 -6.53
CA MET A 86 -5.05 -7.97 -6.01
C MET A 86 -3.67 -7.35 -5.70
N GLY A 87 -2.58 -7.99 -6.10
CA GLY A 87 -1.20 -7.57 -5.84
C GLY A 87 -0.78 -6.27 -6.54
N GLY A 88 -1.29 -6.03 -7.75
CA GLY A 88 -0.88 -4.93 -8.61
C GLY A 88 -1.66 -3.63 -8.43
N SER A 89 -1.48 -2.72 -9.39
CA SER A 89 -2.34 -1.54 -9.53
C SER A 89 -3.73 -1.97 -9.98
N LEU A 90 -4.74 -1.56 -9.22
CA LEU A 90 -6.13 -1.96 -9.42
C LEU A 90 -6.93 -0.94 -10.23
N LEU A 91 -6.36 0.25 -10.44
CA LEU A 91 -7.02 1.39 -11.03
C LEU A 91 -6.24 1.88 -12.26
N SER A 92 -6.85 1.77 -13.43
CA SER A 92 -6.24 2.20 -14.67
C SER A 92 -6.53 3.67 -14.94
N THR A 93 -5.48 4.46 -15.17
CA THR A 93 -5.57 5.85 -15.64
C THR A 93 -4.57 6.10 -16.75
N PRO A 94 -4.85 7.01 -17.70
CA PRO A 94 -3.88 7.37 -18.73
C PRO A 94 -2.63 7.99 -18.11
N SER A 95 -1.46 7.63 -18.60
CA SER A 95 -0.21 8.28 -18.21
C SER A 95 0.03 9.54 -19.03
N VAL A 96 0.36 10.65 -18.38
CA VAL A 96 0.56 11.96 -19.03
C VAL A 96 2.03 12.33 -19.04
N PHE A 97 2.71 12.04 -20.16
CA PHE A 97 4.15 12.31 -20.31
C PHE A 97 4.49 13.26 -21.46
N ASN A 98 3.48 13.70 -22.21
CA ASN A 98 3.64 14.55 -23.38
C ASN A 98 2.35 15.36 -23.65
N LEU A 99 2.43 16.32 -24.58
CA LEU A 99 1.33 17.22 -24.93
C LEU A 99 0.09 16.47 -25.44
N ASN A 100 0.26 15.41 -26.24
CA ASN A 100 -0.86 14.63 -26.75
C ASN A 100 -1.64 13.96 -25.61
N ASN A 101 -0.94 13.37 -24.65
CA ASN A 101 -1.58 12.72 -23.50
C ASN A 101 -2.22 13.75 -22.56
N LEU A 102 -1.60 14.93 -22.40
CA LEU A 102 -2.18 16.04 -21.63
C LEU A 102 -3.50 16.50 -22.26
N GLN A 103 -3.49 16.74 -23.57
CA GLN A 103 -4.68 17.15 -24.29
C GLN A 103 -5.77 16.09 -24.23
N LYS A 104 -5.41 14.81 -24.39
CA LYS A 104 -6.34 13.70 -24.26
C LYS A 104 -6.99 13.67 -22.88
N VAL A 105 -6.19 13.75 -21.80
CA VAL A 105 -6.72 13.76 -20.43
C VAL A 105 -7.64 14.96 -20.17
N ARG A 106 -7.32 16.14 -20.71
CA ARG A 106 -8.17 17.34 -20.56
C ARG A 106 -9.50 17.19 -21.30
N VAL A 107 -9.48 16.69 -22.53
CA VAL A 107 -10.67 16.50 -23.37
C VAL A 107 -11.55 15.37 -22.86
N GLU A 108 -10.96 14.24 -22.50
CA GLU A 108 -11.68 13.02 -22.07
C GLU A 108 -11.87 12.95 -20.53
N LYS A 109 -11.57 14.05 -19.81
CA LYS A 109 -11.52 14.09 -18.35
C LYS A 109 -12.70 13.41 -17.66
N ASP A 110 -13.92 13.74 -18.06
CA ASP A 110 -15.12 13.23 -17.40
C ASP A 110 -15.33 11.73 -17.67
N ALA A 111 -14.97 11.26 -18.88
CA ALA A 111 -15.02 9.84 -19.22
C ALA A 111 -13.97 9.03 -18.44
N ILE A 112 -12.75 9.58 -18.29
CA ILE A 112 -11.67 8.98 -17.50
C ILE A 112 -12.07 8.91 -16.02
N LEU A 113 -12.61 10.00 -15.46
CA LEU A 113 -13.07 10.01 -14.07
C LEU A 113 -14.23 9.03 -13.85
N ALA A 114 -15.17 8.92 -14.79
CA ALA A 114 -16.26 7.96 -14.69
C ALA A 114 -15.75 6.51 -14.76
N GLN A 115 -14.73 6.22 -15.56
CA GLN A 115 -14.09 4.90 -15.58
C GLN A 115 -13.36 4.61 -14.26
N LEU A 116 -12.60 5.58 -13.74
CA LEU A 116 -11.91 5.46 -12.46
C LEU A 116 -12.89 5.18 -11.30
N ASP A 117 -14.03 5.88 -11.27
CA ASP A 117 -15.08 5.65 -10.27
C ASP A 117 -15.63 4.22 -10.38
N ARG A 118 -15.89 3.72 -11.61
CA ARG A 118 -16.34 2.32 -11.83
C ARG A 118 -15.32 1.30 -11.37
N ASP A 119 -14.05 1.48 -11.74
CA ASP A 119 -12.97 0.57 -11.34
C ASP A 119 -12.85 0.54 -9.83
N PHE A 120 -12.84 1.71 -9.18
CA PHE A 120 -12.80 1.80 -7.72
C PHE A 120 -13.95 1.04 -7.06
N PHE A 121 -15.20 1.27 -7.47
CA PHE A 121 -16.34 0.58 -6.86
C PHE A 121 -16.31 -0.94 -7.08
N ASN A 122 -15.90 -1.38 -8.27
CA ASN A 122 -15.78 -2.81 -8.57
C ASN A 122 -14.70 -3.47 -7.71
N GLN A 123 -13.51 -2.90 -7.66
CA GLN A 123 -12.38 -3.45 -6.91
C GLN A 123 -12.63 -3.40 -5.40
N LYS A 124 -13.24 -2.31 -4.91
CA LYS A 124 -13.66 -2.18 -3.51
C LYS A 124 -14.65 -3.27 -3.13
N LYS A 125 -15.66 -3.51 -3.97
CA LYS A 125 -16.65 -4.56 -3.74
C LYS A 125 -16.00 -5.95 -3.72
N ILE A 126 -15.01 -6.22 -4.56
CA ILE A 126 -14.26 -7.48 -4.52
C ILE A 126 -13.57 -7.61 -3.15
N LEU A 127 -12.73 -6.64 -2.76
CA LEU A 127 -11.98 -6.66 -1.49
C LEU A 127 -12.88 -6.77 -0.25
N GLU A 128 -14.05 -6.12 -0.25
CA GLU A 128 -15.00 -6.18 0.86
C GLU A 128 -15.66 -7.55 1.01
N ASN A 129 -15.81 -8.30 -0.10
CA ASN A 129 -16.46 -9.61 -0.10
C ASN A 129 -15.50 -10.78 0.05
N LEU A 130 -14.19 -10.58 -0.12
CA LEU A 130 -13.18 -11.62 0.13
C LEU A 130 -13.23 -12.07 1.60
N LYS A 131 -13.26 -13.38 1.79
CA LYS A 131 -13.18 -14.07 3.08
C LYS A 131 -11.92 -14.92 3.09
N PRO A 132 -10.74 -14.30 3.23
CA PRO A 132 -9.49 -15.05 3.26
C PRO A 132 -9.47 -15.99 4.48
N VAL A 133 -8.41 -16.78 4.58
CA VAL A 133 -8.23 -17.67 5.74
C VAL A 133 -8.37 -16.85 7.03
N ASN A 134 -9.14 -17.38 7.99
CA ASN A 134 -9.42 -16.71 9.26
C ASN A 134 -8.19 -16.69 10.17
N ASP A 135 -7.21 -15.88 9.78
CA ASP A 135 -5.95 -15.60 10.44
C ASP A 135 -5.74 -14.09 10.45
N SER A 136 -5.25 -13.56 11.57
CA SER A 136 -5.12 -12.11 11.75
C SER A 136 -4.19 -11.46 10.73
N PHE A 137 -3.24 -12.20 10.17
CA PHE A 137 -2.38 -11.72 9.10
C PHE A 137 -3.18 -11.38 7.84
N TRP A 138 -3.98 -12.33 7.34
CA TRP A 138 -4.71 -12.17 6.08
C TRP A 138 -5.85 -11.16 6.19
N GLU A 139 -6.54 -11.09 7.32
CA GLU A 139 -7.52 -10.04 7.57
C GLU A 139 -6.87 -8.66 7.60
N ASN A 140 -5.69 -8.52 8.22
CA ASN A 140 -4.95 -7.27 8.20
C ASN A 140 -4.49 -6.90 6.77
N VAL A 141 -4.02 -7.87 5.97
CA VAL A 141 -3.69 -7.63 4.56
C VAL A 141 -4.90 -7.11 3.78
N ARG A 142 -6.08 -7.72 3.96
CA ARG A 142 -7.33 -7.28 3.31
C ARG A 142 -7.71 -5.85 3.67
N VAL A 143 -7.64 -5.51 4.97
CA VAL A 143 -7.92 -4.15 5.46
C VAL A 143 -6.91 -3.14 4.90
N GLN A 144 -5.62 -3.48 4.91
CA GLN A 144 -4.58 -2.61 4.36
C GLN A 144 -4.75 -2.41 2.86
N LYS A 145 -5.10 -3.46 2.11
CA LYS A 145 -5.31 -3.35 0.66
C LYS A 145 -6.53 -2.50 0.33
N LEU A 146 -7.60 -2.60 1.11
CA LEU A 146 -8.77 -1.73 0.96
C LEU A 146 -8.39 -0.26 1.21
N GLN A 147 -7.57 0.01 2.22
CA GLN A 147 -7.09 1.35 2.53
C GLN A 147 -6.16 1.90 1.43
N GLU A 148 -5.27 1.07 0.89
CA GLU A 148 -4.41 1.38 -0.26
C GLU A 148 -5.25 1.76 -1.48
N LEU A 149 -6.28 0.97 -1.82
CA LEU A 149 -7.19 1.24 -2.94
C LEU A 149 -7.89 2.61 -2.80
N ILE A 150 -8.34 2.95 -1.60
CA ILE A 150 -8.97 4.26 -1.33
C ILE A 150 -7.97 5.40 -1.55
N TYR A 151 -6.73 5.25 -1.08
CA TYR A 151 -5.71 6.27 -1.28
C TYR A 151 -5.28 6.41 -2.74
N GLU A 152 -5.09 5.28 -3.45
CA GLU A 152 -4.77 5.28 -4.87
C GLU A 152 -5.88 5.94 -5.70
N TYR A 153 -7.14 5.66 -5.38
CA TYR A 153 -8.29 6.29 -6.03
C TYR A 153 -8.30 7.81 -5.84
N GLU A 154 -8.18 8.29 -4.60
CA GLU A 154 -8.17 9.73 -4.31
C GLU A 154 -6.96 10.43 -4.95
N PHE A 155 -5.79 9.77 -4.97
CA PHE A 155 -4.59 10.27 -5.65
C PHE A 155 -4.83 10.42 -7.16
N LYS A 156 -5.22 9.34 -7.84
CA LYS A 156 -5.46 9.33 -9.29
C LYS A 156 -6.57 10.31 -9.69
N LYS A 157 -7.65 10.38 -8.90
CA LYS A 157 -8.76 11.32 -9.13
C LYS A 157 -8.29 12.77 -9.04
N THR A 158 -7.42 13.06 -8.09
CA THR A 158 -6.83 14.39 -7.90
C THR A 158 -5.88 14.74 -9.04
N GLU A 159 -5.00 13.81 -9.42
CA GLU A 159 -4.06 13.97 -10.53
C GLU A 159 -4.77 14.28 -11.85
N ILE A 160 -5.78 13.48 -12.22
CA ILE A 160 -6.56 13.69 -13.45
C ILE A 160 -7.25 15.06 -13.48
N LYS A 161 -7.80 15.50 -12.34
CA LYS A 161 -8.41 16.83 -12.22
C LYS A 161 -7.36 17.94 -12.33
N ALA A 162 -6.18 17.73 -11.76
CA ALA A 162 -5.12 18.73 -11.71
C ALA A 162 -4.61 19.14 -13.08
N PHE A 163 -4.57 18.22 -14.06
CA PHE A 163 -4.16 18.55 -15.43
C PHE A 163 -5.03 19.62 -16.11
N SER A 164 -6.28 19.77 -15.68
CA SER A 164 -7.18 20.84 -16.15
C SER A 164 -7.33 22.00 -15.16
N ASN A 165 -7.16 21.73 -13.87
CA ASN A 165 -7.31 22.72 -12.81
C ASN A 165 -6.35 22.41 -11.65
N PRO A 166 -5.13 22.94 -11.66
CA PRO A 166 -4.13 22.63 -10.63
C PRO A 166 -4.50 23.10 -9.21
N SER A 167 -5.50 23.97 -9.05
CA SER A 167 -5.94 24.44 -7.72
C SER A 167 -6.47 23.31 -6.83
N VAL A 168 -6.93 22.20 -7.42
CA VAL A 168 -7.37 21.02 -6.67
C VAL A 168 -6.27 20.40 -5.82
N LEU A 169 -4.99 20.61 -6.20
CA LEU A 169 -3.83 20.11 -5.47
C LEU A 169 -3.64 20.80 -4.12
N MET A 170 -4.05 22.06 -3.98
CA MET A 170 -3.87 22.85 -2.75
C MET A 170 -4.67 22.31 -1.57
N ASN A 171 -5.77 21.58 -1.84
CA ASN A 171 -6.68 21.07 -0.83
C ASN A 171 -6.51 19.56 -0.57
N TYR A 172 -5.60 18.90 -1.28
CA TYR A 172 -5.41 17.46 -1.13
C TYR A 172 -4.60 17.15 0.12
N LYS A 173 -5.13 16.27 0.98
CA LYS A 173 -4.59 16.00 2.33
C LYS A 173 -3.13 15.54 2.32
N ILE A 174 -2.72 14.79 1.30
CA ILE A 174 -1.36 14.27 1.16
C ILE A 174 -0.40 15.33 0.58
N SER A 175 -0.91 16.44 0.04
CA SER A 175 -0.08 17.47 -0.59
C SER A 175 0.67 18.38 0.38
N LYS A 176 0.50 18.23 1.69
CA LYS A 176 1.21 19.07 2.68
C LYS A 176 2.74 19.01 2.52
N GLU A 177 3.27 17.85 2.13
CA GLU A 177 4.71 17.66 1.89
C GLU A 177 5.11 17.94 0.43
N CYS A 178 4.12 18.20 -0.44
CA CYS A 178 4.27 18.44 -1.87
C CYS A 178 3.76 19.83 -2.29
N GLU A 179 3.63 20.76 -1.33
CA GLU A 179 2.98 22.06 -1.52
C GLU A 179 3.73 22.97 -2.48
N ASN A 180 5.04 22.82 -2.61
CA ASN A 180 5.87 23.58 -3.55
C ASN A 180 5.35 23.43 -4.98
N PHE A 181 5.05 22.20 -5.41
CA PHE A 181 4.52 21.93 -6.75
C PHE A 181 3.12 22.50 -6.93
N ALA A 182 2.24 22.32 -5.95
CA ALA A 182 0.88 22.87 -5.99
C ALA A 182 0.89 24.40 -6.04
N LYS A 183 1.74 25.06 -5.25
CA LYS A 183 1.92 26.52 -5.26
C LYS A 183 2.45 27.01 -6.60
N ALA A 184 3.49 26.37 -7.13
CA ALA A 184 4.08 26.72 -8.42
C ALA A 184 3.06 26.62 -9.57
N LEU A 185 2.27 25.55 -9.63
CA LEU A 185 1.22 25.35 -10.63
C LEU A 185 0.06 26.37 -10.54
N ASN A 186 -0.10 27.04 -9.40
CA ASN A 186 -1.13 28.09 -9.17
C ASN A 186 -0.52 29.49 -9.07
N SER A 187 0.73 29.66 -9.53
CA SER A 187 1.49 30.91 -9.46
C SER A 187 1.59 31.60 -10.84
N ASN A 188 2.39 32.65 -10.93
CA ASN A 188 2.74 33.25 -12.22
C ASN A 188 3.81 32.42 -12.96
N ASP A 189 3.98 32.68 -14.26
CA ASP A 189 4.91 31.95 -15.14
C ASP A 189 6.35 31.88 -14.57
N ALA A 190 6.85 32.97 -13.98
CA ALA A 190 8.23 33.00 -13.47
C ALA A 190 8.43 32.02 -12.31
N GLN A 191 7.48 31.99 -11.36
CA GLN A 191 7.52 31.10 -10.22
C GLN A 191 7.31 29.63 -10.64
N MET A 192 6.43 29.37 -11.61
CA MET A 192 6.23 28.03 -12.16
C MET A 192 7.49 27.50 -12.85
N VAL A 193 8.15 28.32 -13.67
CA VAL A 193 9.39 27.95 -14.35
C VAL A 193 10.52 27.72 -13.36
N GLU A 194 10.63 28.53 -12.31
CA GLU A 194 11.64 28.34 -11.26
C GLU A 194 11.51 26.97 -10.60
N GLU A 195 10.29 26.58 -10.20
CA GLU A 195 10.05 25.28 -9.57
C GLU A 195 10.24 24.12 -10.56
N TRP A 196 9.80 24.29 -11.81
CA TRP A 196 10.02 23.30 -12.86
C TRP A 196 11.51 23.07 -13.10
N LYS A 197 12.32 24.13 -13.13
CA LYS A 197 13.77 24.03 -13.25
C LYS A 197 14.38 23.24 -12.10
N LYS A 198 14.03 23.54 -10.85
CA LYS A 198 14.50 22.80 -9.66
C LYS A 198 14.18 21.31 -9.76
N LEU A 199 12.96 20.98 -10.18
CA LEU A 199 12.54 19.59 -10.41
C LEU A 199 13.44 18.91 -11.46
N ARG A 200 13.69 19.57 -12.59
CA ARG A 200 14.51 19.00 -13.68
C ARG A 200 15.97 18.82 -13.28
N GLU A 201 16.53 19.76 -12.51
CA GLU A 201 17.88 19.65 -11.94
C GLU A 201 17.98 18.45 -10.98
N GLU A 202 16.99 18.23 -10.11
CA GLU A 202 16.96 17.07 -9.22
C GLU A 202 16.80 15.75 -9.98
N MET A 203 15.96 15.72 -11.01
CA MET A 203 15.80 14.55 -11.88
C MET A 203 17.11 14.24 -12.63
N SER A 204 17.82 15.27 -13.10
CA SER A 204 19.09 15.14 -13.82
C SER A 204 20.15 14.46 -12.96
N LYS A 205 20.28 14.84 -11.68
CA LYS A 205 21.24 14.23 -10.72
C LYS A 205 21.06 12.73 -10.52
N ARG A 206 19.86 12.22 -10.73
CA ARG A 206 19.49 10.80 -10.49
C ARG A 206 19.35 10.01 -11.79
N ASN A 207 19.57 10.63 -12.95
CA ASN A 207 19.43 9.98 -14.24
C ASN A 207 20.79 9.45 -14.74
N SER A 208 20.77 8.34 -15.50
CA SER A 208 21.99 7.81 -16.14
C SER A 208 22.50 8.71 -17.28
N ASN A 209 21.65 9.58 -17.82
CA ASN A 209 22.04 10.65 -18.74
C ASN A 209 21.53 12.02 -18.25
N PRO A 210 22.27 12.67 -17.33
CA PRO A 210 21.90 13.96 -16.75
C PRO A 210 21.74 15.08 -17.79
N GLN A 211 22.61 15.12 -18.81
CA GLN A 211 22.61 16.17 -19.83
C GLN A 211 21.31 16.16 -20.64
N ARG A 212 20.84 14.97 -21.04
CA ARG A 212 19.57 14.82 -21.77
C ARG A 212 18.38 15.43 -21.01
N ILE A 213 18.34 15.30 -19.69
CA ILE A 213 17.25 15.84 -18.87
C ILE A 213 17.21 17.37 -18.92
N MET A 214 18.39 18.00 -18.92
CA MET A 214 18.52 19.46 -18.97
C MET A 214 18.32 20.00 -20.39
N ASP A 215 18.83 19.31 -21.41
CA ASP A 215 18.61 19.68 -22.82
C ASP A 215 17.10 19.68 -23.15
N GLU A 216 16.37 18.64 -22.73
CA GLU A 216 14.91 18.59 -22.88
C GLU A 216 14.19 19.72 -22.13
N PHE A 217 14.69 20.11 -20.96
CA PHE A 217 14.11 21.23 -20.22
C PHE A 217 14.30 22.55 -20.98
N GLU A 218 15.51 22.83 -21.45
CA GLU A 218 15.81 24.06 -22.19
C GLU A 218 15.05 24.12 -23.53
N GLU A 219 14.94 23.00 -24.25
CA GLU A 219 14.13 22.92 -25.47
C GLU A 219 12.65 23.27 -25.19
N ARG A 220 12.06 22.64 -24.16
CA ARG A 220 10.65 22.86 -23.81
C ARG A 220 10.41 24.24 -23.23
N LEU A 221 11.34 24.80 -22.47
CA LEU A 221 11.28 26.15 -21.91
C LEU A 221 11.18 27.22 -23.01
N ASN A 222 11.88 27.00 -24.13
CA ASN A 222 11.89 27.89 -25.28
C ASN A 222 10.71 27.68 -26.25
N SER A 223 9.84 26.70 -25.99
CA SER A 223 8.66 26.43 -26.81
C SER A 223 7.48 27.37 -26.49
N THR A 224 6.53 27.48 -27.41
CA THR A 224 5.27 28.19 -27.18
C THR A 224 4.37 27.47 -26.17
N GLU A 225 4.57 26.17 -25.98
CA GLU A 225 3.81 25.28 -25.09
C GLU A 225 4.49 25.07 -23.72
N LYS A 226 5.48 25.90 -23.37
CA LYS A 226 6.26 25.78 -22.12
C LYS A 226 5.41 25.58 -20.87
N ASN A 227 4.24 26.22 -20.78
CA ASN A 227 3.36 26.13 -19.62
C ASN A 227 2.68 24.75 -19.53
N ASP A 228 2.38 24.12 -20.66
CA ASP A 228 1.84 22.77 -20.71
C ASP A 228 2.92 21.73 -20.38
N PHE A 229 4.15 21.93 -20.86
CA PHE A 229 5.29 21.10 -20.45
C PHE A 229 5.58 21.21 -18.95
N ALA A 230 5.58 22.43 -18.40
CA ALA A 230 5.71 22.66 -16.96
C ALA A 230 4.58 21.95 -16.20
N THR A 231 3.34 22.05 -16.68
CA THR A 231 2.18 21.38 -16.08
C THR A 231 2.37 19.85 -16.05
N ILE A 232 2.78 19.25 -17.17
CA ILE A 232 3.03 17.81 -17.26
C ILE A 232 4.09 17.39 -16.24
N ASP A 233 5.23 18.07 -16.23
CA ASP A 233 6.37 17.67 -15.40
C ASP A 233 6.09 17.90 -13.91
N LEU A 234 5.54 19.07 -13.54
CA LEU A 234 5.23 19.39 -12.14
C LEU A 234 4.12 18.53 -11.57
N ILE A 235 3.10 18.14 -12.35
CA ILE A 235 2.05 17.23 -11.88
C ILE A 235 2.55 15.80 -11.84
N THR A 236 3.18 15.31 -12.91
CA THR A 236 3.52 13.88 -13.03
C THR A 236 4.77 13.52 -12.21
N PHE A 237 5.85 14.26 -12.41
CA PHE A 237 7.15 13.95 -11.80
C PHE A 237 7.40 14.68 -10.49
N GLY A 238 6.81 15.85 -10.30
CA GLY A 238 6.87 16.61 -9.05
C GLY A 238 5.85 16.10 -8.04
N TRP A 239 4.65 16.68 -8.09
CA TRP A 239 3.55 16.39 -7.17
C TRP A 239 3.18 14.91 -7.17
N GLY A 240 3.08 14.28 -8.34
CA GLY A 240 2.66 12.90 -8.54
C GLY A 240 3.55 11.91 -7.80
N ASN A 241 4.86 11.94 -8.06
CA ASN A 241 5.83 11.13 -7.33
C ASN A 241 5.82 11.43 -5.83
N CYS A 242 5.85 12.71 -5.45
CA CYS A 242 5.84 13.09 -4.04
C CYS A 242 4.60 12.56 -3.30
N ALA A 243 3.40 12.76 -3.82
CA ALA A 243 2.17 12.30 -3.20
C ALA A 243 2.06 10.76 -3.23
N ASN A 244 2.54 10.12 -4.29
CA ASN A 244 2.57 8.67 -4.44
C ASN A 244 3.42 7.96 -3.37
N ASP A 245 4.54 8.56 -2.96
CA ASP A 245 5.44 8.04 -1.93
C ASP A 245 4.78 7.99 -0.53
N HIS A 246 3.74 8.79 -0.32
CA HIS A 246 2.98 8.82 0.93
C HIS A 246 1.82 7.82 0.96
N ILE A 247 1.55 7.14 -0.15
CA ILE A 247 0.53 6.07 -0.18
C ILE A 247 1.13 4.83 0.47
N LYS A 248 0.61 4.49 1.66
CA LYS A 248 0.95 3.25 2.34
C LYS A 248 0.39 2.06 1.57
N ARG A 249 1.27 1.15 1.17
CA ARG A 249 0.94 -0.07 0.41
C ARG A 249 1.17 -1.30 1.23
N VAL A 250 0.46 -2.37 0.88
CA VAL A 250 0.76 -3.71 1.37
C VAL A 250 2.16 -4.12 0.90
N GLU A 251 2.96 -4.66 1.83
CA GLU A 251 4.26 -5.24 1.50
C GLU A 251 4.07 -6.66 0.96
N TYR A 252 4.51 -6.89 -0.27
CA TYR A 252 4.50 -8.19 -0.93
C TYR A 252 5.89 -8.83 -0.79
N ASP A 253 6.16 -9.37 0.39
CA ASP A 253 7.48 -9.82 0.81
C ASP A 253 7.58 -11.35 1.02
N GLU A 254 8.76 -11.81 1.43
CA GLU A 254 9.00 -13.22 1.76
C GLU A 254 8.10 -13.72 2.90
N LYS A 255 7.66 -12.84 3.81
CA LYS A 255 6.75 -13.21 4.90
C LYS A 255 5.37 -13.55 4.37
N MET A 256 4.83 -12.78 3.43
CA MET A 256 3.56 -13.10 2.77
C MET A 256 3.63 -14.44 2.03
N TYR A 257 4.73 -14.67 1.31
CA TYR A 257 5.00 -15.94 0.64
C TYR A 257 5.02 -17.13 1.61
N LYS A 258 5.79 -17.03 2.70
CA LYS A 258 5.84 -18.06 3.76
C LYS A 258 4.48 -18.30 4.39
N LYS A 259 3.70 -17.23 4.62
CA LYS A 259 2.36 -17.32 5.21
C LYS A 259 1.39 -18.08 4.31
N PHE A 260 1.41 -17.83 3.01
CA PHE A 260 0.55 -18.55 2.09
C PHE A 260 0.95 -20.02 1.95
N ASN A 261 2.25 -20.30 1.80
CA ASN A 261 2.71 -21.68 1.69
C ASN A 261 2.40 -22.50 2.95
N SER A 262 2.39 -21.87 4.13
CA SER A 262 2.04 -22.53 5.39
C SER A 262 0.58 -23.00 5.49
N LEU A 263 -0.29 -22.56 4.56
CA LEU A 263 -1.67 -23.03 4.47
C LEU A 263 -1.76 -24.47 3.94
N PHE A 264 -0.67 -24.97 3.33
CA PHE A 264 -0.59 -26.28 2.71
C PHE A 264 0.34 -27.20 3.49
N THR A 265 0.00 -28.49 3.56
CA THR A 265 0.88 -29.55 4.10
C THR A 265 1.99 -29.90 3.12
N LYS A 266 1.72 -29.72 1.83
CA LYS A 266 2.63 -29.98 0.71
C LYS A 266 2.21 -29.12 -0.49
N ILE A 267 3.18 -28.69 -1.29
CA ILE A 267 2.94 -28.09 -2.61
C ILE A 267 3.77 -28.86 -3.62
N ASP A 268 3.13 -29.39 -4.66
CA ASP A 268 3.79 -29.90 -5.85
C ASP A 268 3.73 -28.82 -6.93
N SER A 269 4.86 -28.49 -7.55
CA SER A 269 4.97 -27.43 -8.56
C SER A 269 5.52 -27.99 -9.86
N GLU A 270 4.84 -27.71 -10.96
CA GLU A 270 5.29 -27.96 -12.33
C GLU A 270 5.59 -26.59 -12.93
N CYS A 271 6.87 -26.26 -13.12
CA CYS A 271 7.31 -24.95 -13.59
C CYS A 271 7.93 -25.02 -14.98
N ASP A 272 7.70 -24.00 -15.79
CA ASP A 272 8.39 -23.84 -17.06
C ASP A 272 9.89 -23.58 -16.81
N GLU A 273 10.75 -24.26 -17.56
CA GLU A 273 12.19 -23.98 -17.53
C GLU A 273 12.48 -22.62 -18.20
N PRO A 274 13.37 -21.78 -17.63
CA PRO A 274 13.68 -20.46 -18.14
C PRO A 274 14.42 -20.45 -19.48
#